data_AF-A0A4P8ECJ6-F1
#
_entry.id   AF-A0A4P8ECJ6-F1
#
_cell.length_a   1.000
_cell.length_b   1.000
_cell.length_c   1.000
_cell.angle_alpha   90.00
_cell.angle_beta   90.00
_cell.angle_gamma   90.00
#
_symmetry.space_group_name_H-M   'P 1'
#
loop_
_entity.id
_entity.type
_entity.pdbx_description
1 polymer ?
#
loop_
_entity_poly.entity_id
_entity_poly.type
_entity_poly.pdbx_seq_one_letter_code
_entity_poly.pdbx_strand_id
1 'polypeptide(L)'
;MNAWKRAFGSQLDLSFSTAHASNGLMGFPSQIVDDPVLQLAMPEPDDFPLAEERRLFYVALTRARRQTRIYSPQDKPSRFVIELAKDGHTEIKIDRATMKLCPKCETGTLSQKTGRYGPFEACSTHPGCDYTKRLLSFNSNETTSAHTVRLKKSIFDGATCPTCIQGTMVERSG
;
A
#
# COMPACT_ATOMS: atom_id res chain seq x y z
N MET A 1 20.24 -24.76 19.76
CA MET A 1 19.96 -25.33 18.42
C MET A 1 18.51 -25.76 18.35
N ASN A 2 17.74 -25.21 17.39
CA ASN A 2 16.28 -25.28 17.38
C ASN A 2 15.76 -26.67 17.01
N ALA A 3 14.85 -27.24 17.82
CA ALA A 3 14.32 -28.61 17.68
C ALA A 3 13.67 -28.90 16.32
N TRP A 4 13.03 -27.89 15.70
CA TRP A 4 12.43 -28.02 14.36
C TRP A 4 13.46 -28.34 13.27
N LYS A 5 14.70 -27.84 13.40
CA LYS A 5 15.75 -28.00 12.39
C LYS A 5 16.26 -29.45 12.32
N ARG A 6 16.19 -30.17 13.44
CA ARG A 6 16.49 -31.62 13.49
C ARG A 6 15.37 -32.47 12.89
N ALA A 7 14.11 -32.07 13.07
CA ALA A 7 12.96 -32.84 12.60
C ALA A 7 12.62 -32.59 11.12
N PHE A 8 12.80 -31.36 10.63
CA PHE A 8 12.31 -30.95 9.31
C PHE A 8 13.39 -30.31 8.42
N GLY A 9 14.64 -30.23 8.87
CA GLY A 9 15.71 -29.51 8.15
C GLY A 9 16.05 -30.06 6.76
N SER A 10 15.66 -31.30 6.44
CA SER A 10 15.78 -31.88 5.09
C SER A 10 14.67 -31.45 4.12
N GLN A 11 13.54 -30.97 4.63
CA GLN A 11 12.34 -30.59 3.87
C GLN A 11 12.07 -29.08 3.89
N LEU A 12 12.47 -28.40 4.98
CA LEU A 12 12.14 -27.03 5.27
C LEU A 12 13.36 -26.34 5.90
N ASP A 13 13.86 -25.29 5.25
CA ASP A 13 14.84 -24.37 5.85
C ASP A 13 14.13 -23.06 6.17
N LEU A 14 13.91 -22.81 7.46
CA LEU A 14 13.39 -21.53 7.97
C LEU A 14 14.55 -20.68 8.47
N SER A 15 14.88 -19.63 7.72
CA SER A 15 15.79 -18.57 8.19
C SER A 15 14.98 -17.39 8.69
N PHE A 16 15.05 -17.13 9.99
CA PHE A 16 14.53 -15.89 10.57
C PHE A 16 15.64 -14.83 10.50
N SER A 17 15.56 -13.93 9.54
CA SER A 17 16.29 -12.66 9.60
C SER A 17 15.46 -11.72 10.46
N THR A 18 15.85 -11.53 11.72
CA THR A 18 15.24 -10.53 12.60
C THR A 18 15.55 -9.14 12.07
N ALA A 19 14.63 -8.56 11.29
CA ALA A 19 14.57 -7.13 11.10
C ALA A 19 13.71 -6.58 12.24
N HIS A 20 14.28 -5.72 13.09
CA HIS A 20 13.58 -5.14 14.24
C HIS A 20 12.37 -4.26 13.82
N ALA A 21 12.28 -3.90 12.54
CA ALA A 21 11.09 -3.32 11.93
C ALA A 21 10.99 -3.70 10.43
N SER A 22 9.80 -3.64 9.85
CA SER A 22 9.61 -3.76 8.39
C SER A 22 10.07 -2.53 7.62
N ASN A 23 10.24 -1.39 8.29
CA ASN A 23 10.56 -0.10 7.68
C ASN A 23 11.05 0.91 8.74
N GLY A 24 12.11 1.67 8.45
CA GLY A 24 12.73 2.66 9.35
C GLY A 24 14.23 2.42 9.50
N LEU A 25 14.87 3.11 10.46
CA LEU A 25 16.32 3.06 10.66
C LEU A 25 16.85 1.62 10.83
N MET A 26 16.24 0.85 11.73
CA MET A 26 16.53 -0.59 11.96
C MET A 26 15.65 -1.52 11.11
N GLY A 27 15.12 -0.98 10.00
CA GLY A 27 14.19 -1.68 9.11
C GLY A 27 14.91 -2.54 8.07
N PHE A 28 14.14 -3.19 7.22
CA PHE A 28 14.65 -3.78 5.99
C PHE A 28 13.94 -3.13 4.79
N PRO A 29 14.63 -2.39 3.89
CA PRO A 29 16.07 -2.10 3.89
C PRO A 29 16.54 -1.28 5.10
N SER A 30 17.78 -1.52 5.55
CA SER A 30 18.43 -0.73 6.61
C SER A 30 18.68 0.69 6.08
N GLN A 31 18.57 1.68 6.96
CA GLN A 31 18.96 3.07 6.64
C GLN A 31 20.11 3.56 7.53
N ILE A 32 20.73 2.64 8.26
CA ILE A 32 21.90 2.93 9.08
C ILE A 32 23.06 3.22 8.13
N VAL A 33 23.71 4.36 8.33
CA VAL A 33 24.93 4.70 7.61
C VAL A 33 26.09 4.01 8.32
N ASP A 34 26.91 3.27 7.57
CA ASP A 34 28.11 2.65 8.12
C ASP A 34 29.12 3.70 8.61
N ASP A 35 29.97 3.29 9.56
CA ASP A 35 31.01 4.16 10.10
C ASP A 35 31.95 4.66 8.97
N PRO A 36 32.31 5.95 8.94
CA PRO A 36 33.19 6.51 7.91
C PRO A 36 34.56 5.81 7.82
N VAL A 37 35.03 5.17 8.90
CA VAL A 37 36.27 4.37 8.87
C VAL A 37 36.06 3.07 8.09
N LEU A 38 34.88 2.44 8.19
CA LEU A 38 34.55 1.23 7.44
C LEU A 38 34.45 1.53 5.93
N GLN A 39 33.97 2.71 5.56
CA GLN A 39 33.89 3.14 4.16
C GLN A 39 35.26 3.13 3.46
N LEU A 40 36.36 3.36 4.19
CA LEU A 40 37.71 3.30 3.63
C LEU A 40 38.14 1.88 3.25
N ALA A 41 37.57 0.87 3.90
CA ALA A 41 37.85 -0.55 3.66
C ALA A 41 36.77 -1.23 2.78
N MET A 42 35.71 -0.50 2.42
CA MET A 42 34.64 -0.99 1.58
C MET A 42 34.88 -0.63 0.11
N PRO A 43 34.38 -1.45 -0.84
CA PRO A 43 34.38 -1.09 -2.25
C PRO A 43 33.52 0.15 -2.51
N GLU A 44 33.72 0.78 -3.67
CA GLU A 44 32.89 1.91 -4.08
C GLU A 44 31.41 1.51 -4.10
N PRO A 45 30.52 2.40 -3.59
CA PRO A 45 29.10 2.11 -3.54
C PRO A 45 28.53 1.96 -4.95
N ASP A 46 27.64 0.98 -5.13
CA ASP A 46 26.92 0.78 -6.38
C ASP A 46 26.08 2.04 -6.72
N ASP A 47 25.98 2.38 -8.01
CA ASP A 47 25.14 3.49 -8.52
C ASP A 47 23.62 3.29 -8.28
N PHE A 48 23.23 2.08 -7.84
CA PHE A 48 21.83 1.71 -7.68
C PHE A 48 21.36 1.92 -6.22
N PRO A 49 20.21 2.58 -5.98
CA PRO A 49 19.75 2.85 -4.63
C PRO A 49 19.50 1.57 -3.82
N LEU A 50 20.12 1.50 -2.62
CA LEU A 50 20.01 0.37 -1.69
C LEU A 50 20.45 -0.96 -2.32
N ALA A 51 21.50 -0.92 -3.16
CA ALA A 51 21.94 -2.08 -3.94
C ALA A 51 22.31 -3.26 -3.05
N GLU A 52 23.03 -3.04 -1.96
CA GLU A 52 23.44 -4.11 -1.04
C GLU A 52 22.23 -4.78 -0.39
N GLU A 53 21.26 -4.02 0.13
CA GLU A 53 20.04 -4.56 0.71
C GLU A 53 19.17 -5.26 -0.32
N ARG A 54 19.14 -4.78 -1.57
CA ARG A 54 18.46 -5.46 -2.67
C ARG A 54 19.12 -6.78 -3.02
N ARG A 55 20.46 -6.86 -3.00
CA ARG A 55 21.18 -8.14 -3.16
C ARG A 55 20.84 -9.10 -2.03
N LEU A 56 20.81 -8.62 -0.78
CA LEU A 56 20.37 -9.44 0.36
C LEU A 56 18.92 -9.91 0.22
N PHE A 57 18.03 -9.03 -0.24
CA PHE A 57 16.63 -9.38 -0.49
C PHE A 57 16.49 -10.43 -1.59
N TYR A 58 17.17 -10.22 -2.71
CA TYR A 58 17.22 -11.17 -3.82
C TYR A 58 17.72 -12.53 -3.37
N VAL A 59 18.85 -12.60 -2.65
CA VAL A 59 19.40 -13.85 -2.11
C VAL A 59 18.39 -14.54 -1.20
N ALA A 60 17.67 -13.81 -0.34
CA ALA A 60 16.64 -14.39 0.50
C ALA A 60 15.47 -14.96 -0.32
N LEU A 61 15.05 -14.28 -1.38
CA LEU A 61 14.00 -14.75 -2.29
C LEU A 61 14.43 -15.99 -3.09
N THR A 62 15.67 -16.02 -3.59
CA THR A 62 16.15 -17.06 -4.50
C THR A 62 16.77 -18.27 -3.79
N ARG A 63 17.15 -18.16 -2.51
CA ARG A 63 17.67 -19.29 -1.74
C ARG A 63 16.57 -20.32 -1.41
N ALA A 64 15.31 -19.89 -1.38
CA ALA A 64 14.18 -20.78 -1.19
C ALA A 64 13.92 -21.61 -2.46
N ARG A 65 13.94 -22.95 -2.32
CA ARG A 65 13.79 -23.87 -3.46
C ARG A 65 12.34 -24.14 -3.89
N ARG A 66 11.37 -23.95 -3.00
CA ARG A 66 9.96 -24.36 -3.22
C ARG A 66 8.96 -23.24 -3.03
N GLN A 67 9.08 -22.45 -1.96
CA GLN A 67 8.18 -21.36 -1.65
C GLN A 67 8.88 -20.32 -0.78
N THR A 68 8.67 -19.05 -1.09
CA THR A 68 9.06 -17.92 -0.24
C THR A 68 7.80 -17.28 0.35
N ARG A 69 7.78 -17.05 1.66
CA ARG A 69 6.71 -16.33 2.35
C ARG A 69 7.31 -15.13 3.05
N ILE A 70 6.78 -13.96 2.77
CA ILE A 70 7.22 -12.71 3.39
C ILE A 70 6.15 -12.28 4.37
N TYR A 71 6.55 -12.08 5.63
CA TYR A 71 5.68 -11.52 6.66
C TYR A 71 6.02 -10.05 6.84
N SER A 72 5.03 -9.18 6.68
CA SER A 72 5.19 -7.75 6.85
C SER A 72 3.97 -7.17 7.58
N PRO A 73 4.16 -6.19 8.50
CA PRO A 73 3.06 -5.41 9.06
C PRO A 73 2.25 -4.73 7.95
N GLN A 74 0.93 -4.72 8.11
CA GLN A 74 0.01 -4.14 7.11
C GLN A 74 0.13 -2.61 7.02
N ASP A 75 0.35 -1.96 8.17
CA ASP A 75 0.37 -0.50 8.24
C ASP A 75 1.65 0.11 7.69
N LYS A 76 2.76 -0.62 7.67
CA LYS A 76 4.05 -0.06 7.21
C LYS A 76 4.91 -1.14 6.56
N PRO A 77 4.54 -1.60 5.35
CA PRO A 77 5.32 -2.62 4.69
C PRO A 77 6.71 -2.12 4.28
N SER A 78 7.62 -3.06 4.07
CA SER A 78 8.93 -2.78 3.48
C SER A 78 8.76 -2.26 2.06
N ARG A 79 9.62 -1.32 1.67
CA ARG A 79 9.66 -0.76 0.31
C ARG A 79 9.78 -1.85 -0.76
N PHE A 80 10.58 -2.88 -0.53
CA PHE A 80 10.76 -3.94 -1.53
C PHE A 80 9.51 -4.82 -1.71
N VAL A 81 8.69 -4.98 -0.66
CA VAL A 81 7.41 -5.70 -0.75
C VAL A 81 6.40 -4.91 -1.59
N ILE A 82 6.40 -3.58 -1.46
CA ILE A 82 5.58 -2.68 -2.28
C ILE A 82 6.00 -2.75 -3.75
N GLU A 83 7.31 -2.73 -4.03
CA GLU A 83 7.85 -2.85 -5.39
C GLU A 83 7.42 -4.17 -6.05
N LEU A 84 7.58 -5.30 -5.34
CA LEU A 84 7.11 -6.61 -5.83
C LEU A 84 5.60 -6.68 -6.08
N ALA A 85 4.81 -5.98 -5.26
CA ALA A 85 3.36 -5.91 -5.44
C ALA A 85 2.97 -5.11 -6.68
N LYS A 86 3.72 -4.05 -7.00
CA LYS A 86 3.47 -3.17 -8.15
C LYS A 86 3.73 -3.88 -9.48
N ASP A 87 4.78 -4.69 -9.55
CA ASP A 87 5.21 -5.33 -10.79
C ASP A 87 4.35 -6.55 -11.20
N GLY A 88 3.41 -6.98 -10.36
CA GLY A 88 2.40 -8.01 -10.71
C GLY A 88 2.94 -9.43 -10.93
N HIS A 89 4.25 -9.66 -10.76
CA HIS A 89 4.91 -10.95 -11.00
C HIS A 89 4.82 -11.94 -9.82
N THR A 90 4.17 -11.56 -8.71
CA THR A 90 4.09 -12.40 -7.50
C THR A 90 2.71 -12.31 -6.84
N GLU A 91 2.09 -13.46 -6.56
CA GLU A 91 0.89 -13.55 -5.72
C GLU A 91 1.26 -13.29 -4.26
N ILE A 92 1.26 -12.03 -3.84
CA ILE A 92 1.41 -11.66 -2.43
C ILE A 92 0.07 -11.92 -1.73
N LYS A 93 -0.08 -13.13 -1.18
CA LYS A 93 -1.23 -13.52 -0.35
C LYS A 93 -1.07 -12.94 1.05
N ILE A 94 -1.72 -11.80 1.29
CA ILE A 94 -1.87 -11.23 2.62
C ILE A 94 -3.10 -11.87 3.24
N ASP A 95 -2.94 -12.46 4.44
CA ASP A 95 -3.88 -13.44 5.01
C ASP A 95 -5.36 -13.04 5.02
N ARG A 96 -5.73 -11.74 4.94
CA ARG A 96 -7.14 -11.31 4.99
C ARG A 96 -7.51 -10.01 4.23
N ALA A 97 -6.60 -9.36 3.51
CA ALA A 97 -6.93 -8.09 2.83
C ALA A 97 -6.00 -7.80 1.64
N THR A 98 -6.58 -7.35 0.52
CA THR A 98 -5.81 -6.84 -0.61
C THR A 98 -5.14 -5.52 -0.23
N MET A 99 -3.81 -5.49 -0.22
CA MET A 99 -3.04 -4.27 0.01
C MET A 99 -3.26 -3.31 -1.17
N LYS A 100 -3.90 -2.17 -0.90
CA LYS A 100 -4.08 -1.10 -1.89
C LYS A 100 -2.92 -0.12 -1.80
N LEU A 101 -2.22 0.07 -2.92
CA LEU A 101 -1.19 1.10 -3.03
C LEU A 101 -1.84 2.49 -3.01
N CYS A 102 -1.14 3.45 -2.41
CA CYS A 102 -1.55 4.84 -2.42
C CYS A 102 -1.37 5.42 -3.84
N PRO A 103 -2.42 5.95 -4.47
CA PRO A 103 -2.33 6.50 -5.82
C PRO A 103 -1.58 7.84 -5.89
N LYS A 104 -1.29 8.47 -4.73
CA LYS A 104 -0.57 9.76 -4.67
C LYS A 104 0.95 9.59 -4.65
N CYS A 105 1.45 8.70 -3.80
CA CYS A 105 2.90 8.52 -3.62
C CYS A 105 3.43 7.21 -4.18
N GLU A 106 2.56 6.26 -4.56
CA GLU A 106 2.88 4.91 -5.07
C GLU A 106 3.80 4.07 -4.18
N THR A 107 4.24 4.62 -3.05
CA THR A 107 5.21 4.05 -2.11
C THR A 107 4.49 3.63 -0.83
N GLY A 108 3.47 4.36 -0.42
CA GLY A 108 2.67 4.04 0.75
C GLY A 108 1.50 3.12 0.43
N THR A 109 0.95 2.51 1.46
CA THR A 109 -0.28 1.72 1.44
C THR A 109 -1.44 2.49 2.04
N LEU A 110 -2.66 2.15 1.62
CA LEU A 110 -3.88 2.66 2.24
C LEU A 110 -4.27 1.77 3.41
N SER A 111 -4.27 2.34 4.62
CA SER A 111 -4.82 1.69 5.81
C SER A 111 -6.11 2.38 6.26
N GLN A 112 -7.09 1.57 6.67
CA GLN A 112 -8.37 2.05 7.16
C GLN A 112 -8.21 2.57 8.60
N LYS A 113 -8.54 3.84 8.80
CA LYS A 113 -8.54 4.54 10.09
C LYS A 113 -9.95 5.07 10.37
N THR A 114 -10.23 5.37 11.63
CA THR A 114 -11.49 5.99 12.06
C THR A 114 -11.23 7.40 12.55
N GLY A 115 -12.06 8.35 12.13
CA GLY A 115 -11.96 9.75 12.54
C GLY A 115 -13.31 10.31 12.95
N ARG A 116 -13.34 11.60 13.32
CA ARG A 116 -14.56 12.30 13.73
C ARG A 116 -15.71 12.21 12.70
N TYR A 117 -15.37 12.12 11.42
CA TYR A 117 -16.32 12.07 10.29
C TYR A 117 -16.58 10.65 9.77
N GLY A 118 -16.18 9.61 10.52
CA GLY A 118 -16.35 8.21 10.13
C GLY A 118 -15.06 7.52 9.65
N PRO A 119 -15.17 6.29 9.11
CA PRO A 119 -14.02 5.54 8.60
C PRO A 119 -13.46 6.15 7.31
N PHE A 120 -12.14 6.19 7.20
CA PHE A 120 -11.42 6.67 6.03
C PHE A 120 -10.15 5.84 5.80
N GLU A 121 -9.77 5.66 4.54
CA GLU A 121 -8.45 5.15 4.17
C GLU A 121 -7.44 6.31 4.16
N ALA A 122 -6.28 6.11 4.77
CA ALA A 122 -5.18 7.08 4.80
C ALA A 122 -3.88 6.43 4.34
N CYS A 123 -2.98 7.23 3.76
CA CYS A 123 -1.64 6.75 3.42
C CYS A 123 -0.84 6.42 4.68
N SER A 124 -0.16 5.28 4.68
CA SER A 124 0.75 4.86 5.75
C SER A 124 1.99 5.75 5.92
N THR A 125 2.35 6.54 4.91
CA THR A 125 3.53 7.42 4.89
C THR A 125 3.25 8.81 5.46
N HIS A 126 2.07 9.10 6.01
CA HIS A 126 1.81 10.37 6.70
C HIS A 126 2.83 10.60 7.84
N PRO A 127 3.44 11.79 7.99
CA PRO A 127 3.11 13.08 7.36
C PRO A 127 3.70 13.33 5.96
N GLY A 128 4.54 12.43 5.43
CA GLY A 128 5.13 12.58 4.09
C GLY A 128 4.13 12.44 2.93
N CYS A 129 2.91 11.93 3.18
CA CYS A 129 1.84 11.85 2.19
C CYS A 129 0.46 12.04 2.83
N ASP A 130 -0.23 13.13 2.47
CA ASP A 130 -1.57 13.47 3.01
C ASP A 130 -2.75 12.91 2.23
N TYR A 131 -2.53 11.84 1.46
CA TYR A 131 -3.63 11.21 0.74
C TYR A 131 -4.60 10.55 1.73
N THR A 132 -5.88 10.93 1.64
CA THR A 132 -6.98 10.33 2.39
C THR A 132 -8.19 10.11 1.48
N LYS A 133 -8.94 9.04 1.74
CA LYS A 133 -10.15 8.68 1.01
C LYS A 133 -11.23 8.25 2.01
N ARG A 134 -12.37 8.93 2.04
CA ARG A 134 -13.50 8.51 2.90
C ARG A 134 -14.09 7.19 2.42
N LEU A 135 -14.38 6.29 3.36
CA LEU A 135 -15.14 5.08 3.09
C LEU A 135 -16.61 5.41 3.30
N LEU A 136 -17.37 5.57 2.21
CA LEU A 136 -18.82 5.71 2.28
C LEU A 136 -19.40 4.35 2.66
N SER A 137 -19.99 4.24 3.86
CA SER A 137 -20.82 3.10 4.22
C SER A 137 -22.12 3.21 3.44
N PHE A 138 -22.21 2.52 2.31
CA PHE A 138 -23.47 2.35 1.60
C PHE A 138 -24.35 1.42 2.42
N ASN A 139 -25.22 1.98 3.27
CA ASN A 139 -26.44 1.27 3.63
C ASN A 139 -27.29 1.22 2.36
N SER A 140 -27.54 0.01 1.87
CA SER A 140 -28.42 -0.26 0.74
C SER A 140 -29.86 0.09 1.10
N ASN A 141 -30.18 1.38 1.08
CA ASN A 141 -31.50 1.92 0.86
C ASN A 141 -31.31 3.16 -0.01
N GLU A 142 -31.76 3.05 -1.25
CA GLU A 142 -31.72 4.09 -2.28
C GLU A 142 -32.10 5.45 -1.71
N THR A 143 -31.15 6.38 -1.73
CA THR A 143 -31.45 7.80 -1.83
C THR A 143 -30.40 8.38 -2.75
N THR A 144 -30.83 8.66 -3.97
CA THR A 144 -30.09 9.44 -4.97
C THR A 144 -29.54 10.69 -4.30
N SER A 145 -28.23 10.70 -4.04
CA SER A 145 -27.54 11.88 -3.55
C SER A 145 -27.79 12.99 -4.56
N ALA A 146 -28.50 14.03 -4.14
CA ALA A 146 -28.71 15.24 -4.93
C ALA A 146 -27.34 15.92 -5.12
N HIS A 147 -26.57 15.43 -6.09
CA HIS A 147 -25.45 16.16 -6.63
C HIS A 147 -26.03 17.36 -7.37
N THR A 148 -25.78 18.56 -6.87
CA THR A 148 -26.05 19.80 -7.60
C THR A 148 -25.15 19.82 -8.83
N VAL A 149 -25.67 19.33 -9.96
CA VAL A 149 -24.98 19.40 -11.24
C VAL A 149 -25.17 20.81 -11.78
N ARG A 150 -24.06 21.56 -11.90
CA ARG A 150 -24.07 22.87 -12.54
C ARG A 150 -24.17 22.65 -14.04
N LEU A 151 -25.34 22.93 -14.60
CA LEU A 151 -25.58 22.78 -16.03
C LEU A 151 -24.80 23.84 -16.81
N LYS A 152 -24.03 23.42 -17.82
CA LYS A 152 -23.23 24.33 -18.67
C LYS A 152 -24.08 25.13 -19.65
N LYS A 153 -25.34 24.75 -19.87
CA LYS A 153 -26.29 25.38 -20.79
C LYS A 153 -27.52 25.82 -20.02
N SER A 154 -28.09 26.98 -20.36
CA SER A 154 -29.40 27.39 -19.86
C SER A 154 -30.47 26.41 -20.36
N ILE A 155 -31.34 25.97 -19.46
CA ILE A 155 -32.44 25.04 -19.76
C ILE A 155 -33.76 25.76 -19.46
N PHE A 156 -34.76 25.55 -20.30
CA PHE A 156 -36.09 26.16 -20.21
C PHE A 156 -37.07 25.27 -19.42
N ASP A 157 -38.15 25.88 -18.92
CA ASP A 157 -39.27 25.15 -18.30
C ASP A 157 -39.85 24.10 -19.27
N GLY A 158 -40.16 22.91 -18.76
CA GLY A 158 -40.68 21.79 -19.55
C GLY A 158 -39.62 20.97 -20.29
N ALA A 159 -38.35 21.38 -20.32
CA ALA A 159 -37.30 20.59 -20.96
C ALA A 159 -37.04 19.26 -20.23
N THR A 160 -36.66 18.23 -20.98
CA THR A 160 -36.29 16.93 -20.39
C THR A 160 -35.05 17.09 -19.51
N CYS A 161 -35.10 16.54 -18.30
CA CYS A 161 -34.02 16.57 -17.34
C CYS A 161 -32.79 15.85 -17.93
N PRO A 162 -31.65 16.54 -18.13
CA PRO A 162 -30.47 15.96 -18.76
C PRO A 162 -29.76 14.93 -17.87
N THR A 163 -30.15 14.83 -16.59
CA THR A 163 -29.52 13.93 -15.60
C THR A 163 -30.23 12.58 -15.55
N CYS A 164 -31.56 12.56 -15.49
CA CYS A 164 -32.33 11.31 -15.42
C CYS A 164 -33.02 10.94 -16.75
N ILE A 165 -33.07 11.85 -17.73
CA ILE A 165 -33.66 11.68 -19.07
C ILE A 165 -35.19 11.40 -19.05
N GLN A 166 -35.79 11.21 -17.88
CA GLN A 166 -37.19 10.80 -17.72
C GLN A 166 -38.11 11.87 -17.11
N GLY A 167 -37.57 12.87 -16.41
CA GLY A 167 -38.35 13.96 -15.81
C GLY A 167 -38.34 15.24 -16.64
N THR A 168 -39.27 16.16 -16.39
CA THR A 168 -39.28 17.52 -16.97
C THR A 168 -38.83 18.55 -15.95
N MET A 169 -38.09 19.56 -16.40
CA MET A 169 -37.70 20.71 -15.57
C MET A 169 -38.94 21.56 -15.27
N VAL A 170 -39.10 21.97 -14.02
CA VAL A 170 -40.20 22.82 -13.58
C VAL A 170 -39.62 23.97 -12.78
N GLU A 171 -40.01 25.20 -13.09
CA GLU A 171 -39.65 26.36 -12.31
C GLU A 171 -40.28 26.28 -10.92
N ARG A 172 -39.44 26.39 -9.88
CA ARG A 172 -39.92 26.52 -8.50
C ARG A 172 -39.76 27.98 -8.09
N SER A 173 -40.85 28.73 -8.11
CA SER A 173 -40.93 30.04 -7.49
C SER A 173 -40.83 29.86 -5.97
N GLY A 174 -39.71 30.27 -5.39
CA GLY A 174 -39.53 30.44 -3.94
C GLY A 174 -39.97 31.82 -3.49
#